data_AF-A0A7K9AM38-F1
#
_entry.id   AF-A0A7K9AM38-F1
#
_cell.length_a   1.000
_cell.length_b   1.000
_cell.length_c   1.000
_cell.angle_alpha   90.00
_cell.angle_beta   90.00
_cell.angle_gamma   90.00
#
_symmetry.space_group_name_H-M   'P 1'
#
loop_
_entity.id
_entity.type
_entity.pdbx_description
1 polymer ?
#
loop_
_entity_poly.entity_id
_entity_poly.type
_entity_poly.pdbx_seq_one_letter_code
_entity_poly.pdbx_strand_id
1 'polypeptide(L)'
;CVSPVYLSYTLDNDVLTTEQRQFYEENGYLVIKKLVSDEDIERFRKEFIRICNKEVNPLGAMIMQDETLRSQSVQSEKTVNKVQDFQEDEELFRYCTLPQV
;
A
#
# COMPACT_ATOMS: atom_id res chain seq x y z
N CYS A 1 -30.36 -27.14 -9.89
CA CYS A 1 -29.13 -27.23 -10.69
C CYS A 1 -28.31 -26.00 -10.41
N VAL A 2 -27.13 -26.12 -9.80
CA VAL A 2 -26.24 -24.97 -9.56
C VAL A 2 -25.33 -24.89 -10.79
N SER A 3 -25.48 -23.85 -11.61
CA SER A 3 -24.54 -23.61 -12.72
C SER A 3 -23.14 -23.39 -12.15
N PRO A 4 -22.07 -23.94 -12.77
CA PRO A 4 -20.72 -23.63 -12.34
C PRO A 4 -20.50 -22.12 -12.47
N VAL A 5 -20.15 -21.49 -11.35
CA VAL A 5 -19.82 -20.08 -11.28
C VAL A 5 -18.54 -19.90 -12.09
N TYR A 6 -18.64 -19.27 -13.26
CA TYR A 6 -17.49 -18.99 -14.10
C TYR A 6 -16.78 -17.75 -13.53
N LEU A 7 -15.57 -17.95 -13.02
CA LEU A 7 -14.73 -16.91 -12.43
C LEU A 7 -13.63 -16.56 -13.43
N SER A 8 -13.56 -15.29 -13.85
CA SER A 8 -12.61 -14.81 -14.86
C SER A 8 -11.43 -14.08 -14.25
N TYR A 9 -11.63 -13.42 -13.10
CA TYR A 9 -10.64 -12.56 -12.48
C TYR A 9 -9.95 -13.20 -11.26
N THR A 10 -10.50 -14.31 -10.73
CA THR A 10 -9.91 -15.02 -9.59
C THR A 10 -9.59 -16.49 -9.88
N LEU A 11 -8.36 -16.90 -9.56
CA LEU A 11 -7.94 -18.30 -9.62
C LEU A 11 -8.47 -19.10 -8.42
N ASP A 12 -8.54 -20.42 -8.55
CA ASP A 12 -8.94 -21.29 -7.46
C ASP A 12 -7.88 -21.31 -6.33
N ASN A 13 -8.32 -21.13 -5.08
CA ASN A 13 -7.46 -20.97 -3.92
C ASN A 13 -8.22 -21.20 -2.60
N ASP A 14 -7.48 -21.32 -1.49
CA ASP A 14 -7.98 -21.55 -0.13
C ASP A 14 -7.94 -20.30 0.77
N VAL A 15 -7.65 -19.13 0.18
CA VAL A 15 -7.50 -17.85 0.90
C VAL A 15 -8.80 -17.03 0.87
N LEU A 16 -9.45 -16.94 -0.30
CA LEU A 16 -10.67 -16.18 -0.51
C LEU A 16 -11.90 -17.08 -0.52
N THR A 17 -12.97 -16.65 0.15
CA THR A 17 -14.24 -17.38 0.08
C THR A 17 -14.88 -17.25 -1.30
N THR A 18 -15.79 -18.17 -1.64
CA THR A 18 -16.56 -18.11 -2.87
C THR A 18 -17.32 -16.78 -3.01
N GLU A 19 -17.89 -16.27 -1.93
CA GLU A 19 -18.62 -15.01 -1.91
C GLU A 19 -17.69 -13.81 -2.16
N GLN A 20 -16.47 -13.82 -1.60
CA GLN A 20 -15.48 -12.78 -1.87
C GLN A 20 -15.02 -12.78 -3.32
N ARG A 21 -14.83 -13.97 -3.90
CA ARG A 21 -14.49 -14.12 -5.31
C ARG A 21 -15.62 -13.63 -6.21
N GLN A 22 -16.86 -14.04 -5.94
CA GLN A 22 -18.04 -13.54 -6.66
C GLN A 22 -18.19 -12.02 -6.55
N PHE A 23 -18.01 -11.47 -5.36
CA PHE A 23 -18.02 -10.02 -5.16
C PHE A 23 -16.97 -9.33 -6.03
N TYR A 24 -15.75 -9.87 -6.09
CA TYR A 24 -14.69 -9.33 -6.93
C TYR A 24 -15.03 -9.43 -8.43
N GLU A 25 -15.65 -10.51 -8.88
CA GLU A 25 -16.09 -10.64 -10.28
C GLU A 25 -17.12 -9.57 -10.66
N GLU A 26 -18.03 -9.23 -9.74
CA GLU A 26 -19.08 -8.23 -9.97
C GLU A 26 -18.58 -6.79 -9.84
N ASN A 27 -17.61 -6.53 -8.95
CA ASN A 27 -17.26 -5.17 -8.52
C ASN A 27 -15.82 -4.74 -8.85
N GLY A 28 -14.91 -5.68 -9.14
CA GLY A 28 -13.50 -5.40 -9.46
C GLY A 28 -12.61 -4.97 -8.28
N TYR A 29 -13.11 -5.04 -7.05
CA TYR A 29 -12.31 -4.77 -5.84
C TYR A 29 -12.76 -5.66 -4.68
N LEU A 30 -11.92 -5.77 -3.65
CA LEU A 30 -12.23 -6.48 -2.41
C LEU A 30 -11.65 -5.72 -1.21
N VAL A 31 -12.35 -5.75 -0.08
CA VAL A 31 -11.88 -5.15 1.18
C VAL A 31 -11.68 -6.25 2.21
N ILE A 32 -10.44 -6.52 2.57
CA ILE A 32 -10.09 -7.41 3.67
C ILE A 32 -9.80 -6.57 4.92
N LYS A 33 -10.67 -6.66 5.92
CA LYS A 33 -10.54 -5.88 7.16
C LYS A 33 -9.37 -6.41 7.98
N LYS A 34 -8.57 -5.49 8.52
CA LYS A 34 -7.43 -5.80 9.43
C LYS A 34 -6.41 -6.78 8.81
N LEU A 35 -6.19 -6.71 7.50
CA LEU A 35 -5.21 -7.56 6.82
C LEU A 35 -3.78 -7.25 7.29
N VAL A 36 -3.42 -5.96 7.31
CA VAL A 36 -2.14 -5.47 7.82
C VAL A 36 -2.30 -5.09 9.29
N SER A 37 -1.35 -5.47 10.13
CA SER A 37 -1.39 -5.20 11.56
C SER A 37 -1.18 -3.71 11.87
N ASP A 38 -1.73 -3.23 12.98
CA ASP A 38 -1.50 -1.85 13.44
C ASP A 38 0.00 -1.58 13.71
N GLU A 39 0.76 -2.60 14.13
CA GLU A 39 2.21 -2.53 14.32
C GLU A 39 2.93 -2.27 12.99
N ASP A 40 2.56 -3.00 11.93
CA ASP A 40 3.16 -2.82 10.61
C ASP A 40 2.83 -1.45 10.02
N ILE A 41 1.57 -1.03 10.13
CA ILE A 41 1.11 0.31 9.71
C ILE A 41 1.94 1.39 10.42
N GLU A 42 2.17 1.25 11.72
CA GLU A 42 2.95 2.22 12.49
C GLU A 42 4.43 2.24 12.08
N ARG A 43 5.01 1.09 11.71
CA ARG A 43 6.38 1.03 11.15
C ARG A 43 6.47 1.78 9.82
N PHE A 44 5.55 1.53 8.90
CA PHE A 44 5.52 2.22 7.60
C PHE A 44 5.31 3.73 7.77
N ARG A 45 4.45 4.14 8.71
CA ARG A 45 4.24 5.55 9.05
C ARG A 45 5.51 6.22 9.56
N LYS A 46 6.26 5.55 10.45
CA LYS A 46 7.53 6.07 10.97
C LYS A 46 8.56 6.24 9.86
N GLU A 47 8.71 5.26 8.97
CA GLU A 47 9.67 5.38 7.86
C GLU A 47 9.30 6.49 6.90
N PHE A 48 8.01 6.63 6.56
CA PHE A 48 7.52 7.76 5.77
C PHE A 48 7.87 9.11 6.41
N ILE A 49 7.74 9.27 7.73
CA ILE A 49 8.13 10.50 8.43
C ILE A 49 9.64 10.74 8.33
N ARG A 50 10.46 9.70 8.47
CA ARG A 50 11.92 9.81 8.29
C ARG A 50 12.29 10.27 6.88
N ILE A 51 11.59 9.79 5.86
CA ILE A 51 11.73 10.27 4.47
C ILE A 51 11.32 11.75 4.36
N CYS A 52 10.17 12.12 4.94
CA CYS A 52 9.71 13.52 4.95
C CYS A 52 10.70 14.48 5.59
N ASN A 53 11.37 14.03 6.66
CA ASN A 53 12.40 14.78 7.39
C ASN A 53 13.78 14.72 6.73
N LYS A 54 13.92 14.03 5.57
CA LYS A 54 15.19 13.77 4.88
C LYS A 54 16.22 12.99 5.71
N GLU A 55 15.77 12.24 6.71
CA GLU A 55 16.61 11.34 7.50
C GLU A 55 16.94 10.06 6.69
N VAL A 56 16.05 9.71 5.76
CA VAL A 56 16.19 8.60 4.81
C VAL A 56 15.89 9.12 3.41
N ASN A 57 16.66 8.68 2.43
CA ASN A 57 16.45 9.01 1.03
C ASN A 57 16.63 7.75 0.18
N PRO A 58 15.57 6.97 -0.03
CA PRO A 58 15.67 5.69 -0.74
C PRO A 58 16.13 5.88 -2.18
N LEU A 59 16.99 4.98 -2.64
CA LEU A 59 17.54 5.08 -3.99
C LEU A 59 16.42 4.89 -5.02
N GLY A 60 16.34 5.82 -5.98
CA GLY A 60 15.35 5.76 -7.06
C GLY A 60 13.93 6.19 -6.66
N ALA A 61 13.67 6.44 -5.37
CA ALA A 61 12.34 6.88 -4.94
C ALA A 61 12.04 8.32 -5.38
N MET A 62 10.82 8.53 -5.88
CA MET A 62 10.32 9.85 -6.25
C MET A 62 9.47 10.44 -5.13
N ILE A 63 9.94 11.54 -4.54
CA ILE A 63 9.23 12.28 -3.49
C ILE A 63 8.44 13.43 -4.13
N MET A 64 7.11 13.32 -4.14
CA MET A 64 6.21 14.35 -4.64
C MET A 64 5.85 15.32 -3.52
N GLN A 65 6.11 16.61 -3.75
CA GLN A 65 5.83 17.68 -2.79
C GLN A 65 4.73 18.60 -3.29
N ASP A 66 3.95 19.14 -2.37
CA ASP A 66 2.98 20.18 -2.69
C ASP A 66 3.72 21.47 -3.06
N GLU A 67 3.56 21.91 -4.31
CA GLU A 67 4.19 23.14 -4.81
C GLU A 67 3.70 24.39 -4.07
N THR A 68 2.46 24.37 -3.54
CA THR A 68 1.89 25.51 -2.81
C THR A 68 2.56 25.75 -1.47
N LEU A 69 3.18 24.70 -0.90
CA LEU A 69 3.87 24.73 0.39
C LEU A 69 5.39 24.88 0.25
N ARG A 70 5.89 25.02 -0.98
CA ARG A 70 7.33 25.13 -1.29
C ARG A 70 7.99 26.37 -0.69
N SER A 71 7.21 27.41 -0.39
CA SER A 71 7.67 28.64 0.29
C SER A 71 7.91 28.44 1.79
N GLN A 72 7.39 27.35 2.38
CA GLN A 72 7.67 26.99 3.75
C GLN A 72 9.08 26.39 3.82
N SER A 73 9.97 27.02 4.59
CA SER A 73 11.40 26.69 4.67
C SER A 73 11.70 25.32 5.29
N VAL A 74 10.68 24.63 5.83
CA VAL A 74 10.84 23.36 6.55
C VAL A 74 10.09 22.27 5.79
N GLN A 75 10.84 21.35 5.17
CA GLN A 75 10.25 20.11 4.68
C GLN A 75 9.81 19.25 5.87
N SER A 76 8.55 18.84 5.84
CA SER A 76 7.92 18.01 6.86
C SER A 76 6.87 17.11 6.20
N GLU A 77 6.24 16.21 6.97
CA GLU A 77 5.10 15.40 6.52
C GLU A 77 3.97 16.22 5.89
N LYS A 78 3.89 17.53 6.18
CA LYS A 78 2.88 18.44 5.64
C LYS A 78 3.16 18.85 4.19
N THR A 79 4.39 18.69 3.72
CA THR A 79 4.83 19.13 2.38
C THR A 79 4.91 17.97 1.40
N VAL A 80 5.12 16.74 1.88
CA VAL A 80 5.23 15.53 1.04
C VAL A 80 3.85 14.90 0.87
N ASN A 81 3.35 14.88 -0.37
CA ASN A 81 2.04 14.31 -0.69
C ASN A 81 2.12 12.83 -1.07
N LYS A 82 3.25 12.38 -1.62
CA LYS A 82 3.43 11.00 -2.08
C LYS A 82 4.90 10.62 -2.21
N VAL A 83 5.21 9.36 -1.91
CA VAL A 83 6.49 8.72 -2.26
C VAL A 83 6.17 7.56 -3.22
N GLN A 84 6.91 7.45 -4.32
CA GLN A 84 6.80 6.37 -5.32
C GLN A 84 8.15 5.68 -5.52
N ASP A 85 8.13 4.48 -6.07
CA ASP A 85 9.33 3.70 -6.42
C ASP A 85 10.25 3.46 -5.21
N PHE A 86 9.65 3.12 -4.06
CA PHE A 86 10.33 2.90 -2.78
C PHE A 86 10.90 1.49 -2.60
N GLN A 87 11.04 0.69 -3.67
CA GLN A 87 11.50 -0.70 -3.56
C GLN A 87 12.89 -0.88 -2.93
N GLU A 88 13.72 0.16 -2.94
CA GLU A 88 15.04 0.17 -2.29
C GLU A 88 14.99 0.63 -0.80
N ASP A 89 13.80 0.92 -0.27
CA ASP A 89 13.59 1.18 1.16
C ASP A 89 13.15 -0.11 1.86
N GLU A 90 13.99 -0.66 2.74
CA GLU A 90 13.75 -1.96 3.37
C GLU A 90 12.45 -1.98 4.20
N GLU A 91 12.13 -0.90 4.94
CA GLU A 91 10.96 -0.87 5.81
C GLU A 91 9.67 -0.67 5.01
N LEU A 92 9.65 0.19 3.98
CA LEU A 92 8.48 0.35 3.12
C LEU A 92 8.28 -0.86 2.19
N PHE A 93 9.35 -1.39 1.60
CA PHE A 93 9.26 -2.56 0.72
C PHE A 93 8.82 -3.83 1.45
N ARG A 94 8.99 -3.88 2.78
CA ARG A 94 8.46 -4.95 3.62
C ARG A 94 6.97 -5.21 3.39
N TYR A 95 6.17 -4.18 3.08
CA TYR A 95 4.76 -4.34 2.69
C TYR A 95 4.57 -5.34 1.54
N CYS A 96 5.42 -5.28 0.52
CA CYS A 96 5.38 -6.18 -0.65
C CYS A 96 5.83 -7.61 -0.33
N THR A 97 6.35 -7.86 0.87
CA THR A 97 6.86 -9.16 1.33
C THR A 97 6.05 -9.75 2.48
N LEU A 98 4.99 -9.05 2.91
CA LEU A 98 4.09 -9.54 3.95
C LEU A 98 3.33 -10.77 3.44
N PRO A 99 3.35 -11.93 4.14
CA PRO A 99 2.72 -13.16 3.65
C PRO A 99 1.20 -13.06 3.49
N GLN A 100 0.56 -12.08 4.12
CA GLN A 100 -0.86 -11.81 3.99
C GLN A 100 -1.25 -10.93 2.79
N VAL A 101 -0.27 -10.34 2.09
CA VAL A 101 -0.45 -9.49 0.89
C VAL A 101 -0.13 -10.33 -0.34
#